data_AF-A0A0S7BNT5-F1
#
_entry.id   AF-A0A0S7BNT5-F1
#
_cell.length_a   1.000
_cell.length_b   1.000
_cell.length_c   1.000
_cell.angle_alpha   90.00
_cell.angle_beta   90.00
_cell.angle_gamma   90.00
#
_symmetry.space_group_name_H-M   'P 1'
#
loop_
_entity.id
_entity.type
_entity.pdbx_description
1 polymer ?
#
loop_
_entity_poly.entity_id
_entity_poly.type
_entity_poly.pdbx_seq_one_letter_code
_entity_poly.pdbx_strand_id
1 'polypeptide(L)'
;MPKEFLTERDIEDMVKRGILSLELNDQVVLTDLAYEKANRLGMRLVRDRPDAPPAAPVRPYIAQQFARPATPAVSPASPPAFAAPVTAGAAQTVPPAQADGEAVHDRIRNAVIARLGSQVDANLVDVIITRVLQNTGVK
;
A
#
# COMPACT_ATOMS: atom_id res chain seq x y z
N MET A 1 -15.34 4.09 -33.29
CA MET A 1 -16.14 4.83 -32.30
C MET A 1 -15.49 6.19 -32.05
N PRO A 2 -16.25 7.27 -31.82
CA PRO A 2 -15.70 8.62 -31.67
C PRO A 2 -14.93 8.77 -30.35
N LYS A 3 -13.86 9.58 -30.37
CA LYS A 3 -13.09 9.97 -29.19
C LYS A 3 -13.69 11.24 -28.59
N GLU A 4 -13.73 11.32 -27.27
CA GLU A 4 -14.18 12.49 -26.53
C GLU A 4 -13.00 13.40 -26.23
N PHE A 5 -13.11 14.68 -26.60
CA PHE A 5 -12.08 15.67 -26.37
C PHE A 5 -12.51 16.57 -25.22
N LEU A 6 -11.87 16.42 -24.06
CA LEU A 6 -12.12 17.31 -22.94
C LEU A 6 -11.26 18.56 -23.05
N THR A 7 -11.92 19.68 -22.86
CA THR A 7 -11.30 21.01 -22.81
C THR A 7 -11.31 21.53 -21.37
N GLU A 8 -10.67 22.68 -21.14
CA GLU A 8 -10.65 23.34 -19.83
C GLU A 8 -12.03 23.45 -19.19
N ARG A 9 -13.03 23.85 -19.99
CA ARG A 9 -14.40 24.10 -19.52
C ARG A 9 -15.07 22.84 -18.99
N ASP A 10 -14.77 21.69 -19.60
CA ASP A 10 -15.34 20.40 -19.23
C ASP A 10 -14.82 19.97 -17.86
N ILE A 11 -13.51 20.07 -17.65
CA ILE A 11 -12.86 19.82 -16.35
C ILE A 11 -13.39 20.75 -15.26
N GLU A 12 -13.56 22.05 -15.57
CA GLU A 12 -14.14 23.00 -14.63
C GLU A 12 -15.57 22.64 -14.22
N ASP A 13 -16.39 22.20 -15.17
CA ASP A 13 -17.76 21.77 -14.90
C ASP A 13 -17.80 20.49 -14.07
N MET A 14 -16.97 19.49 -14.41
CA MET A 14 -16.84 18.25 -13.64
C MET A 14 -16.47 18.52 -12.19
N VAL A 15 -15.48 19.39 -11.95
CA VAL A 15 -15.07 19.75 -10.58
C VAL A 15 -16.17 20.52 -9.85
N LYS A 16 -16.88 21.45 -10.52
CA LYS A 16 -18.03 22.16 -9.93
C LYS A 16 -19.17 21.22 -9.55
N ARG A 17 -19.34 20.12 -10.29
CA ARG A 17 -20.30 19.06 -10.00
C ARG A 17 -19.83 18.12 -8.89
N GLY A 18 -18.62 18.30 -8.36
CA GLY A 18 -18.02 17.49 -7.31
C GLY A 18 -17.28 16.24 -7.82
N ILE A 19 -17.09 16.12 -9.14
CA ILE A 19 -16.38 14.99 -9.76
C ILE A 19 -14.88 15.33 -9.76
N LEU A 20 -14.18 14.87 -8.72
CA LEU A 20 -12.75 15.14 -8.51
C LEU A 20 -11.85 14.04 -9.07
N SER A 21 -12.38 13.09 -9.84
CA SER A 21 -11.61 11.99 -10.43
C SER A 21 -12.07 11.75 -11.87
N LEU A 22 -11.11 11.66 -12.79
CA LEU A 22 -11.33 11.38 -14.20
C LEU A 22 -10.50 10.17 -14.62
N GLU A 23 -11.16 9.18 -15.20
CA GLU A 23 -10.48 8.01 -15.78
C GLU A 23 -10.00 8.35 -17.19
N LEU A 24 -8.69 8.34 -17.38
CA LEU A 24 -8.04 8.65 -18.64
C LEU A 24 -7.86 7.37 -19.46
N ASN A 25 -8.83 7.12 -20.32
CA ASN A 25 -8.88 5.98 -21.25
C ASN A 25 -8.46 6.38 -22.67
N ASP A 26 -8.24 5.42 -23.57
CA ASP A 26 -7.91 5.67 -24.99
C ASP A 26 -8.97 6.47 -25.77
N GLN A 27 -10.18 6.57 -25.21
CA GLN A 27 -11.30 7.31 -25.77
C GLN A 27 -11.33 8.77 -25.34
N VAL A 28 -10.57 9.14 -24.31
CA VAL A 28 -10.63 10.43 -23.64
C VAL A 28 -9.33 11.18 -23.93
N VAL A 29 -9.43 12.29 -24.65
CA VAL A 29 -8.28 13.11 -25.02
C VAL A 29 -8.41 14.46 -24.33
N LEU A 30 -7.48 14.75 -23.42
CA LEU A 30 -7.40 16.06 -22.80
C LEU A 30 -6.53 16.98 -23.64
N THR A 31 -6.98 18.23 -23.80
CA THR A 31 -6.09 19.29 -24.27
C THR A 31 -5.09 19.68 -23.18
N ASP A 32 -4.00 20.32 -23.58
CA ASP A 32 -2.95 20.79 -22.67
C ASP A 32 -3.52 21.69 -21.54
N LEU A 33 -4.39 22.63 -21.93
CA LEU A 33 -5.12 23.50 -21.00
C LEU A 33 -6.05 22.73 -20.04
N ALA A 34 -6.68 21.65 -20.51
CA ALA A 34 -7.53 20.82 -19.67
C ALA A 34 -6.71 20.06 -18.61
N TYR A 35 -5.54 19.54 -18.98
CA TYR A 35 -4.64 18.83 -18.08
C TYR A 35 -4.10 19.75 -16.97
N GLU A 36 -3.62 20.93 -17.35
CA GLU A 36 -3.17 21.98 -16.43
C GLU A 36 -4.28 22.37 -15.45
N LYS A 37 -5.51 22.55 -15.96
CA LYS A 37 -6.67 22.92 -15.15
C LYS A 37 -7.07 21.81 -14.19
N ALA A 38 -7.07 20.56 -14.64
CA ALA A 38 -7.36 19.40 -13.81
C ALA A 38 -6.38 19.31 -12.62
N ASN A 39 -5.08 19.51 -12.89
CA ASN A 39 -4.04 19.51 -11.87
C ASN A 39 -4.21 20.69 -10.88
N ARG A 40 -4.48 21.90 -11.39
CA ARG A 40 -4.69 23.10 -10.57
C ARG A 40 -5.92 23.00 -9.66
N LEU A 41 -6.98 22.34 -10.14
CA LEU A 41 -8.22 22.11 -9.40
C LEU A 41 -8.14 20.87 -8.49
N GLY A 42 -7.02 20.13 -8.50
CA GLY A 42 -6.85 18.93 -7.69
C GLY A 42 -7.68 17.73 -8.18
N MET A 43 -8.11 17.75 -9.44
CA MET A 43 -8.79 16.61 -10.07
C MET A 43 -7.78 15.49 -10.32
N ARG A 44 -8.11 14.29 -9.87
CA ARG A 44 -7.25 13.11 -9.96
C ARG A 44 -7.45 12.42 -11.31
N LEU A 45 -6.43 12.45 -12.16
CA LEU A 45 -6.42 11.73 -13.44
C LEU A 45 -5.90 10.31 -13.21
N VAL A 46 -6.80 9.32 -13.27
CA VAL A 46 -6.47 7.90 -13.10
C VAL A 46 -6.31 7.29 -14.49
N ARG A 47 -5.08 6.88 -14.85
CA ARG A 47 -4.85 6.12 -16.08
C ARG A 47 -5.16 4.65 -15.81
N ASP A 48 -6.13 4.10 -16.53
CA ASP A 48 -6.57 2.70 -16.41
C ASP A 48 -5.48 1.69 -16.84
N ARG A 49 -4.53 2.11 -17.69
CA ARG A 49 -3.31 1.34 -17.95
C ARG A 49 -2.21 1.72 -16.96
N PRO A 50 -1.99 0.93 -15.89
CA PRO A 50 -0.67 0.84 -15.32
C PRO A 50 0.26 0.27 -16.41
N ASP A 51 1.47 0.80 -16.48
CA ASP A 51 2.56 0.25 -17.26
C ASP A 51 2.85 -1.18 -16.73
N ALA A 52 2.10 -2.16 -17.26
CA ALA A 52 2.28 -3.56 -16.93
C ALA A 52 3.51 -4.04 -17.70
N PRO A 53 4.61 -4.42 -17.03
CA PRO A 53 5.78 -4.93 -17.73
C PRO A 53 5.36 -6.21 -18.48
N PRO A 54 5.55 -6.28 -19.80
CA PRO A 54 5.24 -7.48 -20.55
C PRO A 54 6.21 -8.59 -20.15
N ALA A 55 5.64 -9.76 -19.86
CA ALA A 55 6.33 -11.06 -19.80
C ALA A 55 7.43 -11.22 -18.74
N ALA A 56 7.03 -11.50 -17.49
CA ALA A 56 7.82 -12.41 -16.66
C ALA A 56 7.37 -13.85 -16.98
N PRO A 57 8.25 -14.74 -17.50
CA PRO A 57 7.92 -16.13 -17.75
C PRO A 57 7.42 -16.82 -16.47
N VAL A 58 6.29 -17.53 -16.60
CA VAL A 58 5.74 -18.40 -15.56
C VAL A 58 6.78 -19.48 -15.25
N ARG A 59 7.26 -19.53 -14.00
CA ARG A 59 8.10 -20.62 -13.50
C ARG A 59 7.24 -21.90 -13.40
N PRO A 60 7.52 -22.97 -14.16
CA PRO A 60 6.83 -24.24 -13.98
C PRO A 60 7.16 -24.84 -12.61
N TYR A 61 6.16 -25.49 -12.02
CA TYR A 61 6.11 -26.05 -10.67
C TYR A 61 7.29 -26.96 -10.30
N ILE A 62 8.21 -26.46 -9.45
CA ILE A 62 9.01 -27.29 -8.52
C ILE A 62 8.71 -26.79 -7.09
N ALA A 63 7.44 -26.91 -6.71
CA ALA A 63 7.10 -27.18 -5.33
C ALA A 63 6.42 -28.54 -5.37
N GLN A 64 7.26 -29.56 -5.55
CA GLN A 64 6.91 -30.94 -5.30
C GLN A 64 6.38 -30.98 -3.87
N GLN A 65 5.09 -31.18 -3.76
CA GLN A 65 4.37 -31.48 -2.54
C GLN A 65 5.02 -32.74 -1.94
N PHE A 66 5.99 -32.58 -1.05
CA PHE A 66 6.23 -33.60 -0.05
C PHE A 66 5.18 -33.39 1.03
N ALA A 67 4.21 -34.27 0.95
CA ALA A 67 3.09 -34.46 1.83
C ALA A 67 3.45 -34.20 3.30
N ARG A 68 2.61 -33.38 3.92
CA ARG A 68 2.35 -33.41 5.36
C ARG A 68 1.62 -34.72 5.66
N PRO A 69 2.13 -35.63 6.50
CA PRO A 69 1.26 -36.58 7.19
C PRO A 69 0.74 -35.88 8.44
N ALA A 70 -0.58 -35.75 8.51
CA ALA A 70 -1.29 -35.52 9.76
C ALA A 70 -1.22 -36.79 10.63
N THR A 71 -1.03 -36.63 11.93
CA THR A 71 -2.04 -37.11 12.89
C THR A 71 -1.88 -36.43 14.24
N PRO A 72 -3.01 -36.13 14.92
CA PRO A 72 -3.08 -35.50 16.23
C PRO A 72 -3.08 -36.55 17.35
N ALA A 73 -2.34 -36.29 18.42
CA ALA A 73 -2.48 -37.03 19.68
C ALA A 73 -3.00 -36.07 20.77
N VAL A 74 -4.31 -36.18 21.03
CA VAL A 74 -5.01 -36.11 22.32
C VAL A 74 -4.44 -35.23 23.46
N SER A 75 -5.24 -34.23 23.86
CA SER A 75 -5.23 -33.54 25.18
C SER A 75 -5.67 -34.49 26.31
N PRO A 76 -5.85 -34.09 27.60
CA PRO A 76 -5.29 -32.98 28.41
C PRO A 76 -4.75 -33.48 29.79
N ALA A 77 -3.87 -32.72 30.45
CA ALA A 77 -3.67 -32.85 31.90
C ALA A 77 -3.50 -31.47 32.56
N SER A 78 -4.40 -31.20 33.51
CA SER A 78 -4.62 -29.94 34.23
C SER A 78 -3.64 -29.79 35.44
N PRO A 79 -3.56 -28.60 36.08
CA PRO A 79 -2.47 -28.06 36.94
C PRO A 79 -2.67 -28.44 38.44
N PRO A 80 -2.02 -27.87 39.50
CA PRO A 80 -1.11 -26.70 39.61
C PRO A 80 0.12 -26.88 40.56
N ALA A 81 1.05 -25.91 40.58
CA ALA A 81 1.74 -25.46 41.81
C ALA A 81 2.88 -24.45 41.55
N PHE A 82 2.70 -23.26 42.14
CA PHE A 82 3.73 -22.42 42.78
C PHE A 82 4.99 -22.03 41.99
N ALA A 83 5.04 -20.76 41.56
CA ALA A 83 5.74 -19.71 42.32
C ALA A 83 5.89 -18.46 41.44
N ALA A 84 5.23 -17.38 41.83
CA ALA A 84 5.76 -16.05 41.58
C ALA A 84 7.00 -15.86 42.48
N PRO A 85 7.97 -15.05 42.05
CA PRO A 85 8.05 -13.76 42.70
C PRO A 85 8.12 -12.61 41.70
N VAL A 86 7.30 -11.61 42.00
CA VAL A 86 7.50 -10.21 41.64
C VAL A 86 8.90 -9.76 42.08
N THR A 87 9.62 -8.97 41.27
CA THR A 87 10.47 -7.85 41.74
C THR A 87 10.92 -6.98 40.56
N ALA A 88 10.60 -5.69 40.71
CA ALA A 88 11.28 -4.48 40.24
C ALA A 88 11.50 -4.23 38.74
N GLY A 89 10.76 -3.24 38.24
CA GLY A 89 11.36 -1.92 38.13
C GLY A 89 12.08 -1.59 36.82
N ALA A 90 11.38 -0.82 36.00
CA ALA A 90 11.90 0.29 35.20
C ALA A 90 13.19 0.06 34.39
N ALA A 91 13.01 -0.28 33.12
CA ALA A 91 13.72 0.36 32.01
C ALA A 91 12.81 0.19 30.78
N GLN A 92 11.84 1.09 30.52
CA GLN A 92 12.09 2.24 29.62
C GLN A 92 13.51 2.28 29.04
N THR A 93 13.85 1.32 28.19
CA THR A 93 14.79 1.58 27.11
C THR A 93 14.02 2.34 26.04
N VAL A 94 13.94 3.65 26.24
CA VAL A 94 13.82 4.60 25.13
C VAL A 94 15.08 4.39 24.29
N PRO A 95 14.99 3.81 23.08
CA PRO A 95 16.14 3.78 22.19
C PRO A 95 16.35 5.20 21.64
N PRO A 96 17.61 5.63 21.52
CA PRO A 96 17.97 7.03 21.30
C PRO A 96 17.58 7.52 19.90
N ALA A 97 17.35 8.83 19.85
CA ALA A 97 16.87 9.66 18.75
C ALA A 97 17.72 9.63 17.45
N GLN A 98 17.79 8.46 16.81
CA GLN A 98 18.36 8.26 15.47
C GLN A 98 17.56 7.24 14.63
N ALA A 99 16.32 6.96 15.02
CA ALA A 99 15.44 5.95 14.41
C ALA A 99 14.19 6.56 13.76
N ASP A 100 14.19 7.86 13.45
CA ASP A 100 13.01 8.55 12.94
C ASP A 100 12.56 7.98 11.59
N GLY A 101 13.47 7.70 10.65
CA GLY A 101 13.13 7.08 9.37
C GLY A 101 12.57 5.66 9.47
N GLU A 102 13.25 4.76 10.19
CA GLU A 102 12.84 3.34 10.28
C GLU A 102 11.59 3.14 11.14
N ALA A 103 11.44 3.91 12.23
CA ALA A 103 10.23 3.85 13.06
C ALA A 103 9.01 4.41 12.32
N VAL A 104 9.19 5.47 11.51
CA VAL A 104 8.12 6.00 10.64
C VAL A 104 7.78 4.98 9.56
N HIS A 105 8.78 4.33 8.97
CA HIS A 105 8.57 3.28 7.96
C HIS A 105 7.73 2.12 8.51
N ASP A 106 8.09 1.57 9.68
CA ASP A 106 7.34 0.46 10.29
C ASP A 106 5.91 0.86 10.70
N ARG A 107 5.74 2.09 11.22
CA ARG A 107 4.43 2.62 11.61
C ARG A 107 3.50 2.81 10.41
N ILE A 108 4.03 3.29 9.28
CA ILE A 108 3.27 3.43 8.03
C ILE A 108 2.93 2.04 7.48
N ARG A 109 3.89 1.12 7.47
CA ARG A 109 3.67 -0.27 7.02
C ARG A 109 2.53 -0.93 7.77
N ASN A 110 2.53 -0.85 9.10
CA ASN A 110 1.50 -1.45 9.93
C ASN A 110 0.13 -0.77 9.73
N ALA A 111 0.09 0.55 9.58
CA ALA A 111 -1.14 1.28 9.27
C ALA A 111 -1.73 0.91 7.89
N VAL A 112 -0.88 0.70 6.89
CA VAL A 112 -1.30 0.28 5.54
C VAL A 112 -1.79 -1.16 5.56
N ILE A 113 -1.10 -2.07 6.24
CA ILE A 113 -1.54 -3.46 6.40
C ILE A 113 -2.86 -3.54 7.17
N ALA A 114 -3.04 -2.75 8.23
CA ALA A 114 -4.31 -2.71 8.96
C ALA A 114 -5.48 -2.19 8.10
N ARG A 115 -5.20 -1.31 7.13
CA ARG A 115 -6.23 -0.67 6.28
C ARG A 115 -6.53 -1.45 5.00
N LEU A 116 -5.51 -1.99 4.33
CA LEU A 116 -5.63 -2.70 3.05
C LEU A 116 -5.53 -4.22 3.19
N GLY A 117 -5.07 -4.73 4.34
CA GLY A 117 -4.94 -6.15 4.59
C GLY A 117 -4.04 -6.85 3.56
N SER A 118 -4.52 -7.99 3.07
CA SER A 118 -3.83 -8.84 2.09
C SER A 118 -4.04 -8.42 0.63
N GLN A 119 -4.64 -7.25 0.35
CA GLN A 119 -4.86 -6.80 -1.02
C GLN A 119 -3.60 -6.26 -1.70
N VAL A 120 -2.47 -6.19 -0.99
CA VAL A 120 -1.24 -5.58 -1.48
C VAL A 120 -0.02 -6.38 -1.04
N ASP A 121 0.93 -6.52 -1.97
CA ASP A 121 2.20 -7.17 -1.71
C ASP A 121 3.04 -6.41 -0.67
N ALA A 122 3.49 -7.13 0.37
CA ALA A 122 4.30 -6.56 1.44
C ALA A 122 5.64 -5.98 0.95
N ASN A 123 6.17 -6.50 -0.14
CA ASN A 123 7.36 -5.96 -0.82
C ASN A 123 7.05 -4.66 -1.56
N LEU A 124 5.89 -4.57 -2.23
CA LEU A 124 5.50 -3.36 -2.95
C LEU A 124 5.26 -2.19 -1.99
N VAL A 125 4.63 -2.47 -0.85
CA VAL A 125 4.40 -1.48 0.22
C VAL A 125 5.74 -0.91 0.73
N ASP A 126 6.73 -1.77 0.98
CA ASP A 126 8.07 -1.36 1.46
C ASP A 126 8.79 -0.43 0.47
N VAL A 127 8.76 -0.78 -0.82
CA VAL A 127 9.36 0.03 -1.89
C VAL A 127 8.68 1.38 -2.01
N ILE A 128 7.35 1.43 -1.92
CA ILE A 128 6.60 2.69 -2.01
C ILE A 128 6.86 3.57 -0.77
N ILE A 129 6.86 3.00 0.44
CA ILE A 129 7.15 3.75 1.67
C ILE A 129 8.58 4.33 1.59
N THR A 130 9.57 3.51 1.23
CA THR A 130 10.95 3.96 1.04
C THR A 130 11.04 5.13 0.05
N ARG A 131 10.37 5.03 -1.11
CA ARG A 131 10.35 6.11 -2.11
C ARG A 131 9.67 7.37 -1.61
N VAL A 132 8.61 7.26 -0.83
CA VAL A 132 7.89 8.39 -0.25
C VAL A 132 8.72 9.08 0.83
N LEU A 133 9.40 8.33 1.70
CA LEU A 133 10.31 8.89 2.70
C LEU A 133 11.46 9.68 2.03
N GLN A 134 12.04 9.13 0.96
CA GLN A 134 13.07 9.82 0.18
C GLN A 134 12.57 11.11 -0.49
N ASN A 135 11.35 11.07 -1.05
CA ASN A 135 10.77 12.22 -1.74
C ASN A 135 10.25 13.30 -0.78
N THR A 136 9.84 12.93 0.43
CA THR A 136 9.37 13.88 1.46
C THR A 136 10.51 14.46 2.30
N GLY A 137 11.73 13.95 2.13
CA GLY A 137 12.93 14.46 2.82
C GLY A 137 12.97 14.15 4.32
N VAL A 138 12.13 13.21 4.78
CA VAL A 138 12.09 12.74 6.16
C VAL A 138 13.22 11.71 6.31
N LYS A 139 14.20 12.02 7.15
CA LYS A 139 15.40 11.20 7.42
C LYS A 139 15.31 10.62 8.83
#